data_AF-A0A4Q3UPY4-F1
#
_entry.id   AF-A0A4Q3UPY4-F1
#
_cell.length_a   1.000
_cell.length_b   1.000
_cell.length_c   1.000
_cell.angle_alpha   90.00
_cell.angle_beta   90.00
_cell.angle_gamma   90.00
#
_symmetry.space_group_name_H-M   'P 1'
#
loop_
_entity.id
_entity.type
_entity.pdbx_description
1 polymer ?
#
loop_
_entity_poly.entity_id
_entity_poly.type
_entity_poly.pdbx_seq_one_letter_code
_entity_poly.pdbx_strand_id
1 'polypeptide(L)'
;DEDSLDLQMRQLFETWEDALERVARSTNSDTTLSTHARFTGAYKETFQPEEGLADILTIGALQSGKALRVRVWGPEFEAGISHVKIYHRDEPLDLAEIVPVLERMGLRVRAEVGYPIRLAADGDQPAGLIYVHDLTIDRPAGQNRLDARFEKAFEAIWSRETENDRFNSLVVALGTDWRSAALLRTLSRYRSQSGLDPSEPVQVRALTEHPEIANNLLTLFAIKFDPTSKADIQQRRKDAGPIIAAIQKQLENVATLDADRALRRLLVLINATQRTNFYVADEAGKKSRHIAIKIASREADPLPAPRPYREIFVWSPDVEGVHLRFGPVARGGLRWSDRRDDFRTEVLGLVKAQQVKNAVIVPVGSKGGFYPKTLPAKGTREEIQAAGVAAYKTFVGALLQITDNIVGGKTVHPPGVVTWDGEDPYLVVAADKGTATFSDIANGLAADYNFWLGDAFASGGSVGYDHKKMGIT
;
A
#
# COMPACT_ATOMS: atom_id res chain seq x y z
N ASP A 1 -16.75 -4.59 -58.56
CA ASP A 1 -17.60 -5.09 -57.49
C ASP A 1 -18.33 -3.89 -56.92
N GLU A 2 -19.58 -3.68 -57.34
CA GLU A 2 -20.36 -2.47 -57.03
C GLU A 2 -20.55 -2.31 -55.52
N ASP A 3 -20.74 -3.41 -54.79
CA ASP A 3 -20.91 -3.41 -53.34
C ASP A 3 -19.64 -2.95 -52.61
N SER A 4 -18.46 -3.32 -53.11
CA SER A 4 -17.18 -2.83 -52.58
C SER A 4 -16.96 -1.34 -52.83
N LEU A 5 -17.45 -0.82 -53.96
CA LEU A 5 -17.34 0.59 -54.33
C LEU A 5 -18.34 1.44 -53.55
N ASP A 6 -19.56 0.94 -53.33
CA ASP A 6 -20.59 1.62 -52.53
C ASP A 6 -20.20 1.65 -51.04
N LEU A 7 -19.58 0.58 -50.52
CA LEU A 7 -19.00 0.56 -49.17
C LEU A 7 -17.85 1.57 -49.02
N GLN A 8 -16.95 1.65 -50.02
CA GLN A 8 -15.86 2.63 -50.03
C GLN A 8 -16.38 4.07 -50.15
N MET A 9 -17.43 4.32 -50.94
CA MET A 9 -18.04 5.65 -51.05
C MET A 9 -18.74 6.05 -49.74
N ARG A 10 -19.43 5.13 -49.07
CA ARG A 10 -20.03 5.41 -47.75
C ARG A 10 -18.96 5.73 -46.70
N GLN A 11 -17.83 5.03 -46.71
CA GLN A 11 -16.69 5.33 -45.83
C GLN A 11 -16.04 6.69 -46.13
N LEU A 12 -16.06 7.15 -47.39
CA LEU A 12 -15.53 8.45 -47.79
C LEU A 12 -16.37 9.66 -47.34
N PHE A 13 -17.67 9.47 -47.10
CA PHE A 13 -18.58 10.51 -46.61
C PHE A 13 -18.99 10.34 -45.14
N GLU A 14 -18.51 9.28 -44.49
CA GLU A 14 -18.78 9.00 -43.08
C GLU A 14 -18.10 10.05 -42.20
N THR A 15 -18.87 10.72 -41.33
CA THR A 15 -18.28 11.61 -40.33
C THR A 15 -17.65 10.78 -39.20
N TRP A 16 -16.73 11.38 -38.44
CA TRP A 16 -16.13 10.69 -37.28
C TRP A 16 -17.20 10.24 -36.28
N GLU A 17 -18.25 11.04 -36.08
CA GLU A 17 -19.40 10.69 -35.26
C GLU A 17 -20.22 9.51 -35.81
N ASP A 18 -20.48 9.48 -37.12
CA ASP A 18 -21.20 8.35 -37.75
C ASP A 18 -20.40 7.04 -37.58
N ALA A 19 -19.07 7.13 -37.77
CA ALA A 19 -18.17 6.00 -37.56
C ALA A 19 -18.14 5.56 -36.08
N LEU A 20 -18.12 6.50 -35.14
CA LEU A 20 -18.18 6.19 -33.70
C LEU A 20 -19.47 5.44 -33.35
N GLU A 21 -20.62 5.93 -33.82
CA GLU A 21 -21.90 5.25 -33.61
C GLU A 21 -21.92 3.85 -34.21
N ARG A 22 -21.36 3.68 -35.41
CA ARG A 22 -21.24 2.37 -36.07
C ARG A 22 -20.41 1.40 -35.24
N VAL A 23 -19.26 1.83 -34.71
CA VAL A 23 -18.39 1.00 -33.85
C VAL A 23 -19.08 0.69 -32.51
N ALA A 24 -19.80 1.64 -31.94
CA ALA A 24 -20.55 1.43 -30.70
C ALA A 24 -21.64 0.37 -30.86
N ARG A 25 -22.39 0.42 -31.97
CA ARG A 25 -23.41 -0.59 -32.33
C ARG A 25 -22.80 -1.96 -32.59
N SER A 26 -21.67 -2.04 -33.29
CA SER A 26 -21.06 -3.33 -33.64
C SER A 26 -20.46 -4.07 -32.44
N THR A 27 -20.05 -3.34 -31.39
CA THR A 27 -19.52 -3.90 -30.15
C THR A 27 -20.58 -4.19 -29.09
N ASN A 28 -21.86 -3.86 -29.35
CA ASN A 28 -22.97 -3.96 -28.40
C ASN A 28 -22.68 -3.28 -27.05
N SER A 29 -21.89 -2.21 -27.10
CA SER A 29 -21.50 -1.39 -25.94
C SER A 29 -22.67 -0.49 -25.52
N ASP A 30 -22.76 -0.10 -24.24
CA ASP A 30 -23.76 0.88 -23.80
C ASP A 30 -23.51 2.23 -24.49
N THR A 31 -24.36 2.57 -25.44
CA THR A 31 -24.18 3.72 -26.35
C THR A 31 -24.76 5.02 -25.82
N THR A 32 -25.32 5.02 -24.61
CA THR A 32 -25.93 6.23 -24.02
C THR A 32 -24.92 7.36 -23.85
N LEU A 33 -23.67 7.08 -23.49
CA LEU A 33 -22.64 8.11 -23.39
C LEU A 33 -22.06 8.51 -24.76
N SER A 34 -22.02 7.61 -25.74
CA SER A 34 -21.48 7.92 -27.06
C SER A 34 -22.32 8.93 -27.83
N THR A 35 -23.64 8.93 -27.64
CA THR A 35 -24.56 9.89 -28.27
C THR A 35 -24.50 11.28 -27.63
N HIS A 36 -24.08 11.37 -26.36
CA HIS A 36 -24.00 12.63 -25.61
C HIS A 36 -22.58 13.21 -25.53
N ALA A 37 -21.54 12.43 -25.83
CA ALA A 37 -20.17 12.91 -25.90
C ALA A 37 -19.94 13.81 -27.12
N ARG A 38 -19.20 14.90 -26.92
CA ARG A 38 -18.79 15.85 -27.96
C ARG A 38 -17.28 16.01 -27.91
N PHE A 39 -16.62 15.45 -28.92
CA PHE A 39 -15.17 15.50 -29.09
C PHE A 39 -14.75 16.76 -29.86
N THR A 40 -13.56 17.29 -29.54
CA THR A 40 -12.99 18.43 -30.27
C THR A 40 -12.44 18.01 -31.63
N GLY A 41 -12.27 18.97 -32.55
CA GLY A 41 -11.62 18.71 -33.84
C GLY A 41 -10.22 18.11 -33.69
N ALA A 42 -9.41 18.68 -32.78
CA ALA A 42 -8.07 18.18 -32.48
C ALA A 42 -8.06 16.71 -32.01
N TYR A 43 -9.05 16.31 -31.20
CA TYR A 43 -9.17 14.91 -30.78
C TYR A 43 -9.46 14.00 -32.00
N LYS A 44 -10.41 14.38 -32.85
CA LYS A 44 -10.84 13.59 -34.01
C LYS A 44 -9.76 13.49 -35.09
N GLU A 45 -8.88 14.49 -35.19
CA GLU A 45 -7.70 14.47 -36.07
C GLU A 45 -6.62 13.51 -35.55
N THR A 46 -6.58 13.27 -34.23
CA THR A 46 -5.56 12.44 -33.58
C THR A 46 -5.99 10.97 -33.45
N PHE A 47 -7.23 10.72 -33.04
CA PHE A 47 -7.71 9.38 -32.67
C PHE A 47 -8.80 8.86 -33.59
N GLN A 48 -8.74 7.56 -33.88
CA GLN A 48 -9.79 6.86 -34.60
C GLN A 48 -11.06 6.69 -33.74
N PRO A 49 -12.24 6.55 -34.34
CA PRO A 49 -13.50 6.38 -33.61
C PRO A 49 -13.50 5.20 -32.63
N GLU A 50 -12.79 4.11 -32.93
CA GLU A 50 -12.64 2.95 -32.03
C GLU A 50 -11.99 3.34 -30.69
N GLU A 51 -10.99 4.23 -30.75
CA GLU A 51 -10.31 4.74 -29.58
C GLU A 51 -11.18 5.77 -28.83
N GLY A 52 -12.00 6.53 -29.56
CA GLY A 52 -13.06 7.37 -28.99
C GLY A 52 -14.08 6.56 -28.18
N LEU A 53 -14.50 5.40 -28.69
CA LEU A 53 -15.40 4.49 -27.96
C LEU A 53 -14.73 3.93 -26.70
N ALA A 54 -13.47 3.51 -26.79
CA ALA A 54 -12.72 3.03 -25.63
C ALA A 54 -12.57 4.10 -24.54
N ASP A 55 -12.37 5.36 -24.94
CA ASP A 55 -12.37 6.51 -24.02
C ASP A 55 -13.73 6.69 -23.36
N ILE A 56 -14.84 6.65 -24.11
CA ILE A 56 -16.20 6.77 -23.57
C ILE A 56 -16.52 5.66 -22.56
N LEU A 57 -16.15 4.41 -22.86
CA LEU A 57 -16.37 3.28 -21.95
C LEU A 57 -15.58 3.45 -20.65
N THR A 58 -14.35 3.94 -20.74
CA THR A 58 -13.52 4.24 -19.55
C THR A 58 -14.13 5.37 -18.73
N ILE A 59 -14.64 6.39 -19.43
CA ILE A 59 -15.32 7.55 -18.86
C ILE A 59 -16.62 7.15 -18.14
N GLY A 60 -17.41 6.25 -18.71
CA GLY A 60 -18.65 5.77 -18.08
C GLY A 60 -18.42 5.07 -16.74
N ALA A 61 -17.22 4.51 -16.54
CA ALA A 61 -16.81 3.91 -15.29
C ALA A 61 -16.18 4.91 -14.28
N LEU A 62 -16.05 6.20 -14.61
CA LEU A 62 -15.61 7.23 -13.67
C LEU A 62 -16.70 7.52 -12.63
N GLN A 63 -16.37 7.28 -11.37
CA GLN A 63 -17.19 7.77 -10.26
C GLN A 63 -17.10 9.31 -10.15
N SER A 64 -18.10 9.93 -9.54
CA SER A 64 -18.11 11.37 -9.28
C SER A 64 -17.03 11.79 -8.27
N GLY A 65 -16.55 13.04 -8.36
CA GLY A 65 -15.56 13.62 -7.45
C GLY A 65 -14.13 13.56 -8.00
N LYS A 66 -13.13 13.52 -7.13
CA LYS A 66 -11.68 13.49 -7.48
C LYS A 66 -11.20 12.13 -8.01
N ALA A 67 -12.10 11.32 -8.54
CA ALA A 67 -11.75 10.04 -9.13
C ALA A 67 -11.07 10.30 -10.48
N LEU A 68 -9.97 9.60 -10.71
CA LEU A 68 -9.37 9.51 -12.04
C LEU A 68 -9.35 8.07 -12.49
N ARG A 69 -9.24 7.87 -13.80
CA ARG A 69 -8.93 6.57 -14.40
C ARG A 69 -7.66 6.68 -15.22
N VAL A 70 -6.95 5.58 -15.33
CA VAL A 70 -5.77 5.47 -16.19
C VAL A 70 -5.96 4.30 -17.15
N ARG A 71 -5.58 4.49 -18.41
CA ARG A 71 -5.57 3.44 -19.41
C ARG A 71 -4.28 3.49 -20.22
N VAL A 72 -3.60 2.35 -20.33
CA VAL A 72 -2.52 2.16 -21.30
C VAL A 72 -3.16 1.84 -22.65
N TRP A 73 -2.70 2.50 -23.71
CA TRP A 73 -3.25 2.32 -25.05
C TRP A 73 -2.14 2.32 -26.12
N GLY A 74 -2.53 2.17 -27.38
CA GLY A 74 -1.62 2.17 -28.52
C GLY A 74 -1.05 0.81 -28.89
N PRO A 75 -0.21 0.75 -29.95
CA PRO A 75 0.30 -0.50 -30.50
C PRO A 75 1.19 -1.25 -29.51
N GLU A 76 1.00 -2.57 -29.44
CA GLU A 76 1.64 -3.43 -28.44
C GLU A 76 3.17 -3.51 -28.56
N PHE A 77 3.70 -3.24 -29.74
CA PHE A 77 5.10 -3.48 -30.11
C PHE A 77 5.94 -2.21 -30.26
N GLU A 78 5.45 -1.05 -29.83
CA GLU A 78 6.25 0.18 -29.88
C GLU A 78 7.41 0.09 -28.86
N ALA A 79 8.63 0.00 -29.39
CA ALA A 79 9.82 -0.18 -28.57
C ALA A 79 10.19 1.10 -27.83
N GLY A 80 10.31 1.02 -26.50
CA GLY A 80 10.81 2.11 -25.66
C GLY A 80 9.83 3.26 -25.43
N ILE A 81 8.60 3.17 -25.95
CA ILE A 81 7.54 4.15 -25.78
C ILE A 81 6.29 3.45 -25.23
N SER A 82 5.50 4.15 -24.43
CA SER A 82 4.18 3.70 -23.99
C SER A 82 3.23 4.89 -23.97
N HIS A 83 2.02 4.68 -24.49
CA HIS A 83 0.98 5.69 -24.47
C HIS A 83 0.02 5.42 -23.32
N VAL A 84 -0.29 6.47 -22.57
CA VAL A 84 -1.14 6.40 -21.38
C VAL A 84 -2.14 7.53 -21.44
N LYS A 85 -3.42 7.21 -21.27
CA LYS A 85 -4.47 8.20 -21.08
C LYS A 85 -4.85 8.29 -19.61
N ILE A 86 -4.92 9.52 -19.11
CA ILE A 86 -5.48 9.84 -17.79
C ILE A 86 -6.79 10.59 -18.01
N TYR A 87 -7.84 10.10 -17.36
CA TYR A 87 -9.19 10.67 -17.45
C TYR A 87 -9.52 11.34 -16.12
N HIS A 88 -9.87 12.63 -16.17
CA HIS A 88 -10.27 13.40 -14.99
C HIS A 88 -11.51 14.24 -15.30
N ARG A 89 -12.41 14.37 -14.31
CA ARG A 89 -13.66 15.11 -14.46
C ARG A 89 -13.49 16.56 -14.02
N ASP A 90 -14.30 17.43 -14.62
CA ASP A 90 -14.51 18.85 -14.29
C ASP A 90 -13.33 19.78 -14.60
N GLU A 91 -12.12 19.43 -14.19
CA GLU A 91 -10.91 20.25 -14.37
C GLU A 91 -9.76 19.46 -15.00
N PRO A 92 -8.88 20.11 -15.79
CA PRO A 92 -7.68 19.47 -16.30
C PRO A 92 -6.71 19.24 -15.14
N LEU A 93 -5.96 18.15 -15.19
CA LEU A 93 -4.88 17.89 -14.24
C LEU A 93 -3.63 18.70 -14.61
N ASP A 94 -2.99 19.29 -13.61
CA ASP A 94 -1.72 19.97 -13.80
C ASP A 94 -0.58 18.96 -14.01
N LEU A 95 0.31 19.23 -14.96
CA LEU A 95 1.52 18.42 -15.17
C LEU A 95 2.40 18.37 -13.91
N ALA A 96 2.37 19.43 -13.10
CA ALA A 96 3.06 19.48 -11.81
C ALA A 96 2.54 18.44 -10.81
N GLU A 97 1.34 17.88 -11.01
CA GLU A 97 0.76 16.82 -10.19
C GLU A 97 0.99 15.43 -10.81
N ILE A 98 0.84 15.29 -12.13
CA ILE A 98 0.99 14.00 -12.83
C ILE A 98 2.45 13.55 -12.89
N VAL A 99 3.35 14.44 -13.34
CA VAL A 99 4.75 14.09 -13.65
C VAL A 99 5.47 13.51 -12.42
N PRO A 100 5.35 14.07 -11.20
CA PRO A 100 6.00 13.50 -10.03
C PRO A 100 5.57 12.06 -9.73
N VAL A 101 4.32 11.67 -10.00
CA VAL A 101 3.86 10.28 -9.80
C VAL A 101 4.58 9.35 -10.77
N LEU A 102 4.64 9.71 -12.05
CA LEU A 102 5.30 8.91 -13.09
C LEU A 102 6.81 8.80 -12.85
N GLU A 103 7.46 9.89 -12.45
CA GLU A 103 8.89 9.87 -12.10
C GLU A 103 9.18 8.95 -10.92
N ARG A 104 8.30 8.92 -9.90
CA ARG A 104 8.41 8.00 -8.76
C ARG A 104 8.14 6.55 -9.15
N MET A 105 7.39 6.33 -10.22
CA MET A 105 7.24 5.02 -10.89
C MET A 105 8.42 4.67 -11.82
N GLY A 106 9.46 5.50 -11.89
CA GLY A 106 10.65 5.24 -12.71
C GLY A 106 10.43 5.46 -14.21
N LEU A 107 9.44 6.28 -14.56
CA LEU A 107 9.07 6.62 -15.92
C LEU A 107 9.39 8.08 -16.21
N ARG A 108 9.58 8.42 -17.49
CA ARG A 108 9.81 9.81 -17.92
C ARG A 108 8.73 10.19 -18.93
N VAL A 109 8.06 11.32 -18.69
CA VAL A 109 7.08 11.86 -19.63
C VAL A 109 7.82 12.57 -20.76
N ARG A 110 7.52 12.22 -22.01
CA ARG A 110 8.02 12.92 -23.20
C ARG A 110 7.12 14.07 -23.61
N ALA A 111 5.82 13.79 -23.68
CA ALA A 111 4.81 14.73 -24.13
C ALA A 111 3.49 14.42 -23.43
N GLU A 112 2.67 15.45 -23.31
CA GLU A 112 1.27 15.36 -22.88
C GLU A 112 0.44 16.26 -23.78
N VAL A 113 -0.72 15.77 -24.18
CA VAL A 113 -1.73 16.53 -24.91
C VAL A 113 -3.09 16.29 -24.25
N GLY A 114 -3.67 17.36 -23.72
CA GLY A 114 -4.99 17.34 -23.10
C GLY A 114 -6.12 17.57 -24.11
N TYR A 115 -7.12 16.69 -24.09
CA TYR A 115 -8.31 16.79 -24.91
C TYR A 115 -9.57 16.89 -24.04
N PRO A 116 -10.29 18.03 -24.05
CA PRO A 116 -11.57 18.13 -23.38
C PRO A 116 -12.66 17.41 -24.19
N ILE A 117 -13.43 16.56 -23.52
CA ILE A 117 -14.65 15.92 -24.03
C ILE A 117 -15.82 16.47 -23.23
N ARG A 118 -16.78 17.07 -23.93
CA ARG A 118 -18.02 17.58 -23.30
C ARG A 118 -19.06 16.47 -23.31
N LEU A 119 -19.66 16.21 -22.16
CA LEU A 119 -20.84 15.35 -22.04
C LEU A 119 -22.07 16.27 -22.01
N ALA A 120 -22.96 16.10 -22.99
CA ALA A 120 -24.25 16.77 -22.99
C ALA A 120 -25.12 16.27 -21.83
N ALA A 121 -26.02 17.11 -21.33
CA ALA A 121 -27.01 16.70 -20.35
C ALA A 121 -27.96 15.65 -20.94
N ASP A 122 -28.30 14.64 -20.16
CA ASP A 122 -29.26 13.59 -20.53
C ASP A 122 -30.15 13.26 -19.33
N GLY A 123 -31.44 13.57 -19.44
CA GLY A 123 -32.41 13.42 -18.33
C GLY A 123 -31.97 14.16 -17.06
N ASP A 124 -31.79 13.41 -15.97
CA ASP A 124 -31.33 13.91 -14.67
C ASP A 124 -29.79 14.05 -14.57
N GLN A 125 -29.01 13.64 -15.58
CA GLN A 125 -27.57 13.81 -15.57
C GLN A 125 -27.17 15.19 -16.12
N PRO A 126 -26.46 16.02 -15.34
CA PRO A 126 -26.02 17.33 -15.78
C PRO A 126 -24.96 17.23 -16.88
N ALA A 127 -24.86 18.29 -17.68
CA ALA A 127 -23.73 18.44 -18.60
C ALA A 127 -22.41 18.40 -17.81
N GLY A 128 -21.42 17.69 -18.36
CA GLY A 128 -20.13 17.48 -17.71
C GLY A 128 -18.97 17.76 -18.64
N LEU A 129 -17.80 18.02 -18.06
CA LEU A 129 -16.55 18.14 -18.80
C LEU A 129 -15.59 17.08 -18.30
N ILE A 130 -14.93 16.39 -19.24
CA ILE A 130 -13.90 15.40 -18.91
C ILE A 130 -12.66 15.74 -19.72
N TYR A 131 -11.51 15.68 -19.07
CA TYR A 131 -10.22 15.86 -19.71
C TYR A 131 -9.57 14.49 -19.91
N VAL A 132 -9.19 14.22 -21.15
CA VAL A 132 -8.36 13.08 -21.53
C VAL A 132 -6.95 13.60 -21.76
N HIS A 133 -6.05 13.32 -20.82
CA HIS A 133 -4.62 13.62 -20.97
C HIS A 133 -3.95 12.45 -21.65
N ASP A 134 -3.52 12.62 -22.90
CA ASP A 134 -2.76 11.62 -23.63
C ASP A 134 -1.26 11.85 -23.41
N LEU A 135 -0.59 10.91 -22.76
CA LEU A 135 0.81 10.97 -22.40
C LEU A 135 1.63 9.99 -23.23
N THR A 136 2.71 10.50 -23.82
CA THR A 136 3.78 9.68 -24.38
C THR A 136 4.86 9.51 -23.33
N ILE A 137 5.13 8.27 -22.93
CA ILE A 137 6.06 7.94 -21.85
C ILE A 137 7.27 7.19 -22.39
N ASP A 138 8.47 7.64 -22.00
CA ASP A 138 9.71 6.89 -22.13
C ASP A 138 9.67 5.65 -21.24
N ARG A 139 9.84 4.48 -21.85
CA ARG A 139 10.01 3.22 -21.14
C ARG A 139 11.45 2.73 -21.29
N PRO A 140 12.31 2.93 -20.27
CA PRO A 140 13.70 2.46 -20.28
C PRO A 140 13.85 0.99 -20.65
N ALA A 141 14.98 0.66 -21.30
CA ALA A 141 15.31 -0.72 -21.65
C ALA A 141 15.35 -1.61 -20.41
N GLY A 142 14.77 -2.82 -20.52
CA GLY A 142 14.67 -3.78 -19.42
C GLY A 142 13.43 -3.62 -18.53
N GLN A 143 12.63 -2.56 -18.70
CA GLN A 143 11.34 -2.43 -18.01
C GLN A 143 10.22 -3.21 -18.71
N ASN A 144 9.32 -3.78 -17.90
CA ASN A 144 8.10 -4.43 -18.40
C ASN A 144 7.20 -3.40 -19.09
N ARG A 145 6.41 -3.88 -20.06
CA ARG A 145 5.37 -3.05 -20.69
C ARG A 145 4.37 -2.58 -19.62
N LEU A 146 3.88 -1.35 -19.78
CA LEU A 146 2.81 -0.85 -18.93
C LEU A 146 1.52 -1.63 -19.25
N ASP A 147 0.79 -1.98 -18.21
CA ASP A 147 -0.46 -2.75 -18.31
C ASP A 147 -1.43 -2.34 -17.19
N ALA A 148 -2.50 -3.11 -17.01
CA ALA A 148 -3.50 -2.87 -15.97
C ALA A 148 -2.94 -2.79 -14.53
N ARG A 149 -1.75 -3.37 -14.25
CA ARG A 149 -1.09 -3.23 -12.94
C ARG A 149 -0.55 -1.81 -12.75
N PHE A 150 0.02 -1.23 -13.80
CA PHE A 150 0.45 0.17 -13.81
C PHE A 150 -0.75 1.11 -13.65
N GLU A 151 -1.84 0.89 -14.41
CA GLU A 151 -3.06 1.70 -14.32
C GLU A 151 -3.59 1.75 -12.89
N LYS A 152 -3.80 0.57 -12.28
CA LYS A 152 -4.26 0.44 -10.89
C LYS A 152 -3.28 1.03 -9.88
N ALA A 153 -1.98 0.95 -10.15
CA ALA A 153 -0.97 1.55 -9.27
C ALA A 153 -1.04 3.07 -9.30
N PHE A 154 -1.18 3.68 -10.48
CA PHE A 154 -1.34 5.12 -10.61
C PHE A 154 -2.61 5.59 -9.89
N GLU A 155 -3.74 4.92 -10.13
CA GLU A 155 -5.01 5.18 -9.44
C GLU A 155 -4.89 5.06 -7.92
N ALA A 156 -4.18 4.04 -7.42
CA ALA A 156 -3.94 3.83 -5.99
C ALA A 156 -3.03 4.90 -5.36
N ILE A 157 -2.04 5.40 -6.10
CA ILE A 157 -1.18 6.51 -5.64
C ILE A 157 -2.00 7.80 -5.57
N TRP A 158 -2.79 8.09 -6.60
CA TRP A 158 -3.60 9.30 -6.68
C TRP A 158 -4.68 9.36 -5.60
N SER A 159 -5.37 8.25 -5.37
CA SER A 159 -6.36 8.09 -4.29
C SER A 159 -5.73 7.94 -2.90
N ARG A 160 -4.39 8.01 -2.78
CA ARG A 160 -3.62 7.83 -1.54
C ARG A 160 -3.83 6.48 -0.85
N GLU A 161 -4.23 5.45 -1.58
CA GLU A 161 -4.26 4.07 -1.09
C GLU A 161 -2.82 3.53 -0.83
N THR A 162 -1.83 4.12 -1.50
CA THR A 162 -0.39 3.92 -1.26
C THR A 162 0.38 5.25 -1.29
N GLU A 163 1.62 5.27 -0.80
CA GLU A 163 2.49 6.46 -0.86
C GLU A 163 3.01 6.75 -2.27
N ASN A 164 3.28 8.04 -2.53
CA ASN A 164 3.99 8.50 -3.74
C ASN A 164 5.51 8.57 -3.48
N ASP A 165 6.19 7.43 -3.46
CA ASP A 165 7.64 7.32 -3.28
C ASP A 165 8.30 6.41 -4.34
N ARG A 166 9.63 6.26 -4.28
CA ARG A 166 10.36 5.51 -5.31
C ARG A 166 10.11 4.00 -5.31
N PHE A 167 9.48 3.42 -4.27
CA PHE A 167 9.06 2.02 -4.32
C PHE A 167 7.98 1.79 -5.38
N ASN A 168 7.27 2.83 -5.82
CA ASN A 168 6.30 2.70 -6.92
C ASN A 168 6.94 2.27 -8.23
N SER A 169 8.25 2.51 -8.42
CA SER A 169 8.99 1.99 -9.58
C SER A 169 9.05 0.47 -9.66
N LEU A 170 8.84 -0.22 -8.54
CA LEU A 170 8.81 -1.69 -8.50
C LEU A 170 7.63 -2.28 -9.26
N VAL A 171 6.52 -1.55 -9.41
CA VAL A 171 5.36 -2.00 -10.21
C VAL A 171 5.81 -2.29 -11.63
N VAL A 172 6.52 -1.34 -12.25
CA VAL A 172 7.01 -1.47 -13.62
C VAL A 172 8.24 -2.38 -13.70
N ALA A 173 9.20 -2.22 -12.77
CA ALA A 173 10.44 -2.99 -12.79
C ALA A 173 10.21 -4.49 -12.59
N LEU A 174 9.27 -4.87 -11.72
CA LEU A 174 8.99 -6.28 -11.41
C LEU A 174 7.81 -6.85 -12.19
N GLY A 175 6.99 -5.99 -12.82
CA GLY A 175 5.71 -6.42 -13.38
C GLY A 175 4.77 -6.91 -12.27
N THR A 176 4.73 -6.21 -11.13
CA THR A 176 3.94 -6.60 -9.96
C THR A 176 2.84 -5.58 -9.68
N ASP A 177 1.89 -5.92 -8.81
CA ASP A 177 0.86 -4.98 -8.39
C ASP A 177 1.38 -3.97 -7.34
N TRP A 178 0.66 -2.87 -7.15
CA TRP A 178 1.06 -1.82 -6.20
C TRP A 178 1.08 -2.29 -4.74
N ARG A 179 0.30 -3.31 -4.37
CA ARG A 179 0.30 -3.87 -3.01
C ARG A 179 1.56 -4.66 -2.75
N SER A 180 2.01 -5.44 -3.73
CA SER A 180 3.28 -6.16 -3.68
C SER A 180 4.48 -5.19 -3.60
N ALA A 181 4.42 -4.06 -4.33
CA ALA A 181 5.39 -2.96 -4.15
C ALA A 181 5.31 -2.35 -2.73
N ALA A 182 4.10 -2.15 -2.18
CA ALA A 182 3.90 -1.66 -0.83
C ALA A 182 4.37 -2.64 0.26
N LEU A 183 4.33 -3.94 0.01
CA LEU A 183 4.91 -4.96 0.89
C LEU A 183 6.44 -4.83 0.94
N LEU A 184 7.10 -4.73 -0.21
CA LEU A 184 8.55 -4.50 -0.27
C LEU A 184 8.92 -3.18 0.39
N ARG A 185 8.14 -2.11 0.17
CA ARG A 185 8.27 -0.84 0.91
C ARG A 185 8.19 -1.05 2.43
N THR A 186 7.20 -1.80 2.91
CA THR A 186 7.01 -2.07 4.34
C THR A 186 8.22 -2.77 4.94
N LEU A 187 8.72 -3.82 4.27
CA LEU A 187 9.91 -4.56 4.69
C LEU A 187 11.15 -3.66 4.71
N SER A 188 11.35 -2.85 3.67
CA SER A 188 12.46 -1.90 3.59
C SER A 188 12.39 -0.77 4.62
N ARG A 189 11.20 -0.21 4.88
CA ARG A 189 10.97 0.81 5.92
C ARG A 189 11.30 0.27 7.31
N TYR A 190 10.91 -0.97 7.61
CA TYR A 190 11.33 -1.64 8.85
C TYR A 190 12.86 -1.72 8.96
N ARG A 191 13.54 -2.16 7.89
CA ARG A 191 15.01 -2.25 7.85
C ARG A 191 15.65 -0.87 8.06
N SER A 192 15.15 0.19 7.44
CA SER A 192 15.61 1.56 7.66
C SER A 192 15.48 1.99 9.13
N GLN A 193 14.36 1.70 9.79
CA GLN A 193 14.17 1.98 11.22
C GLN A 193 15.08 1.15 12.14
N SER A 194 15.62 0.02 11.66
CA SER A 194 16.54 -0.81 12.44
C SER A 194 17.96 -0.24 12.53
N GLY A 195 18.30 0.76 11.70
CA GLY A 195 19.54 1.53 11.78
C GLY A 195 20.81 0.84 11.23
N LEU A 196 20.70 -0.37 10.67
CA LEU A 196 21.86 -1.11 10.14
C LEU A 196 21.91 -1.16 8.62
N ASP A 197 20.83 -0.75 7.94
CA ASP A 197 20.60 -1.00 6.53
C ASP A 197 21.01 0.12 5.59
N PRO A 198 21.27 -0.22 4.31
CA PRO A 198 21.42 0.79 3.28
C PRO A 198 20.22 1.73 3.24
N SER A 199 20.47 2.96 2.79
CA SER A 199 19.42 3.97 2.66
C SER A 199 18.29 3.47 1.75
N GLU A 200 17.09 4.03 1.93
CA GLU A 200 15.93 3.68 1.11
C GLU A 200 16.20 3.74 -0.41
N PRO A 201 16.87 4.78 -0.96
CA PRO A 201 17.21 4.80 -2.38
C PRO A 201 18.06 3.61 -2.83
N VAL A 202 18.98 3.13 -1.96
CA VAL A 202 19.83 1.97 -2.26
C VAL A 202 19.01 0.69 -2.24
N GLN A 203 18.09 0.54 -1.29
CA GLN A 203 17.20 -0.62 -1.23
C GLN A 203 16.27 -0.69 -2.45
N VAL A 204 15.67 0.45 -2.84
CA VAL A 204 14.84 0.53 -4.06
C VAL A 204 15.65 0.15 -5.29
N ARG A 205 16.86 0.70 -5.42
CA ARG A 205 17.75 0.40 -6.54
C ARG A 205 18.10 -1.09 -6.61
N ALA A 206 18.45 -1.71 -5.48
CA ALA A 206 18.77 -3.14 -5.41
C ALA A 206 17.57 -4.01 -5.84
N LEU A 207 16.36 -3.67 -5.42
CA LEU A 207 15.15 -4.40 -5.83
C LEU A 207 14.84 -4.22 -7.33
N THR A 208 15.04 -3.01 -7.88
CA THR A 208 14.82 -2.70 -9.29
C THR A 208 15.87 -3.33 -10.21
N GLU A 209 17.14 -3.35 -9.81
CA GLU A 209 18.25 -3.91 -10.62
C GLU A 209 18.34 -5.44 -10.52
N HIS A 210 17.66 -6.06 -9.54
CA HIS A 210 17.62 -7.51 -9.35
C HIS A 210 16.17 -8.05 -9.31
N PRO A 211 15.40 -7.91 -10.41
CA PRO A 211 13.97 -8.22 -10.42
C PRO A 211 13.65 -9.70 -10.16
N GLU A 212 14.54 -10.61 -10.55
CA GLU A 212 14.38 -12.05 -10.27
C GLU A 212 14.44 -12.35 -8.77
N ILE A 213 15.39 -11.74 -8.05
CA ILE A 213 15.49 -11.85 -6.58
C ILE A 213 14.26 -11.24 -5.93
N ALA A 214 13.85 -10.05 -6.36
CA ALA A 214 12.69 -9.36 -5.79
C ALA A 214 11.38 -10.15 -5.99
N ASN A 215 11.16 -10.75 -7.16
CA ASN A 215 10.01 -11.62 -7.42
C ASN A 215 10.07 -12.92 -6.60
N ASN A 216 11.26 -13.49 -6.39
CA ASN A 216 11.43 -14.63 -5.49
C ASN A 216 11.17 -14.27 -4.02
N LEU A 217 11.51 -13.05 -3.57
CA LEU A 217 11.15 -12.57 -2.23
C LEU A 217 9.63 -12.46 -2.07
N LEU A 218 8.91 -11.92 -3.07
CA LEU A 218 7.45 -11.88 -3.08
C LEU A 218 6.84 -13.30 -3.07
N THR A 219 7.41 -14.21 -3.88
CA THR A 219 7.00 -15.62 -3.93
C THR A 219 7.19 -16.31 -2.58
N LEU A 220 8.35 -16.12 -1.94
CA LEU A 220 8.62 -16.65 -0.61
C LEU A 220 7.61 -16.12 0.42
N PHE A 221 7.29 -14.82 0.35
CA PHE A 221 6.30 -14.23 1.24
C PHE A 221 4.91 -14.85 1.05
N ALA A 222 4.49 -15.07 -0.20
CA ALA A 222 3.22 -15.73 -0.51
C ALA A 222 3.18 -17.19 -0.02
N ILE A 223 4.24 -17.97 -0.23
CA ILE A 223 4.35 -19.34 0.33
C ILE A 223 4.16 -19.32 1.84
N LYS A 224 4.74 -18.34 2.53
CA LYS A 224 4.64 -18.25 3.99
C LYS A 224 3.26 -17.80 4.47
N PHE A 225 2.61 -16.87 3.80
CA PHE A 225 1.51 -16.11 4.40
C PHE A 225 0.21 -16.05 3.61
N ASP A 226 0.18 -16.51 2.36
CA ASP A 226 -1.07 -16.53 1.60
C ASP A 226 -2.05 -17.56 2.21
N PRO A 227 -3.20 -17.13 2.75
CA PRO A 227 -4.17 -18.00 3.40
C PRO A 227 -4.97 -18.85 2.41
N THR A 228 -4.92 -18.56 1.11
CA THR A 228 -5.60 -19.37 0.08
C THR A 228 -4.94 -20.74 -0.12
N SER A 229 -3.66 -20.86 0.24
CA SER A 229 -2.96 -22.15 0.26
C SER A 229 -3.41 -23.02 1.43
N LYS A 230 -3.76 -24.28 1.12
CA LYS A 230 -4.16 -25.30 2.10
C LYS A 230 -2.97 -25.96 2.83
N ALA A 231 -1.74 -25.56 2.52
CA ALA A 231 -0.55 -26.11 3.14
C ALA A 231 -0.45 -25.74 4.63
N ASP A 232 -0.15 -26.73 5.48
CA ASP A 232 0.20 -26.50 6.87
C ASP A 232 1.60 -25.86 7.01
N ILE A 233 2.01 -25.54 8.25
CA ILE A 233 3.29 -24.89 8.50
C ILE A 233 4.49 -25.76 8.07
N GLN A 234 4.41 -27.09 8.18
CA GLN A 234 5.50 -27.98 7.80
C GLN A 234 5.65 -28.05 6.28
N GLN A 235 4.53 -28.15 5.56
CA GLN A 235 4.53 -28.12 4.11
C GLN A 235 4.99 -26.76 3.58
N ARG A 236 4.53 -25.64 4.17
CA ARG A 236 5.04 -24.29 3.82
C ARG A 236 6.54 -24.14 4.03
N ARG A 237 7.11 -24.74 5.08
CA ARG A 237 8.58 -24.78 5.28
C ARG A 237 9.28 -25.53 4.16
N LYS A 238 8.73 -26.68 3.76
CA LYS A 238 9.26 -27.49 2.66
C LYS A 238 9.20 -26.74 1.33
N ASP A 239 8.08 -26.07 1.05
CA ASP A 239 7.87 -25.30 -0.19
C ASP A 239 8.73 -24.03 -0.25
N ALA A 240 9.00 -23.40 0.90
CA ALA A 240 9.89 -22.24 1.00
C ALA A 240 11.35 -22.59 0.73
N GLY A 241 11.80 -23.81 1.06
CA GLY A 241 13.19 -24.24 0.96
C GLY A 241 13.82 -24.03 -0.43
N PRO A 242 13.21 -24.53 -1.53
CA PRO A 242 13.69 -24.31 -2.89
C PRO A 242 13.81 -22.83 -3.28
N ILE A 243 12.84 -21.99 -2.89
CA ILE A 243 12.87 -20.55 -3.21
C ILE A 243 13.98 -19.85 -2.41
N ILE A 244 14.17 -20.19 -1.14
CA ILE A 244 15.27 -19.66 -0.32
C ILE A 244 16.62 -20.03 -0.95
N ALA A 245 16.80 -21.28 -1.37
CA ALA A 245 18.04 -21.73 -2.02
C ALA A 245 18.28 -21.02 -3.36
N ALA A 246 17.23 -20.79 -4.15
CA ALA A 246 17.32 -20.01 -5.39
C ALA A 246 17.76 -18.57 -5.13
N ILE A 247 17.16 -17.89 -4.15
CA ILE A 247 17.56 -16.52 -3.77
C ILE A 247 19.01 -16.49 -3.31
N GLN A 248 19.43 -17.45 -2.46
CA GLN A 248 20.81 -17.53 -1.97
C GLN A 248 21.81 -17.66 -3.13
N LYS A 249 21.52 -18.52 -4.11
CA LYS A 249 22.34 -18.66 -5.32
C LYS A 249 22.35 -17.40 -6.19
N GLN A 250 21.22 -16.71 -6.33
CA GLN A 250 21.14 -15.46 -7.07
C GLN A 250 21.97 -14.35 -6.40
N LEU A 251 21.99 -14.30 -5.07
CA LEU A 251 22.78 -13.33 -4.29
C LEU A 251 24.28 -13.47 -4.53
N GLU A 252 24.80 -14.66 -4.87
CA GLU A 252 26.22 -14.86 -5.21
C GLU A 252 26.67 -14.04 -6.43
N ASN A 253 25.74 -13.65 -7.30
CA ASN A 253 26.02 -12.88 -8.52
C ASN A 253 25.74 -11.36 -8.36
N VAL A 254 25.40 -10.90 -7.15
CA VAL A 254 25.13 -9.48 -6.89
C VAL A 254 26.45 -8.72 -6.77
N ALA A 255 26.72 -7.82 -7.72
CA ALA A 255 28.03 -7.18 -7.87
C ALA A 255 28.39 -6.19 -6.76
N THR A 256 27.41 -5.54 -6.11
CA THR A 256 27.67 -4.53 -5.09
C THR A 256 27.32 -5.05 -3.69
N LEU A 257 28.20 -4.77 -2.72
CA LEU A 257 28.00 -5.17 -1.32
C LEU A 257 26.71 -4.55 -0.73
N ASP A 258 26.38 -3.33 -1.14
CA ASP A 258 25.18 -2.65 -0.68
C ASP A 258 23.90 -3.31 -1.17
N ALA A 259 23.85 -3.71 -2.45
CA ALA A 259 22.72 -4.44 -3.00
C ALA A 259 22.58 -5.84 -2.38
N ASP A 260 23.68 -6.59 -2.24
CA ASP A 260 23.66 -7.91 -1.59
C ASP A 260 23.13 -7.78 -0.16
N ARG A 261 23.66 -6.81 0.60
CA ARG A 261 23.26 -6.57 1.97
C ARG A 261 21.78 -6.22 2.10
N ALA A 262 21.24 -5.36 1.22
CA ALA A 262 19.83 -5.03 1.20
C ALA A 262 18.96 -6.27 0.95
N LEU A 263 19.22 -7.00 -0.13
CA LEU A 263 18.42 -8.15 -0.56
C LEU A 263 18.52 -9.32 0.42
N ARG A 264 19.72 -9.63 0.91
CA ARG A 264 19.97 -10.70 1.89
C ARG A 264 19.23 -10.42 3.21
N ARG A 265 19.16 -9.17 3.65
CA ARG A 265 18.45 -8.83 4.89
C ARG A 265 16.95 -8.77 4.72
N LEU A 266 16.44 -8.46 3.53
CA LEU A 266 15.03 -8.67 3.21
C LEU A 266 14.67 -10.16 3.26
N LEU A 267 15.52 -11.04 2.72
CA LEU A 267 15.34 -12.49 2.83
C LEU A 267 15.30 -12.95 4.31
N VAL A 268 16.24 -12.48 5.14
CA VAL A 268 16.25 -12.81 6.58
C VAL A 268 15.00 -12.29 7.28
N LEU A 269 14.57 -11.05 6.98
CA LEU A 269 13.36 -10.46 7.56
C LEU A 269 12.10 -11.24 7.20
N ILE A 270 11.94 -11.65 5.94
CA ILE A 270 10.79 -12.46 5.51
C ILE A 270 10.77 -13.79 6.26
N ASN A 271 11.92 -14.44 6.44
CA ASN A 271 12.01 -15.67 7.21
C ASN A 271 11.65 -15.49 8.69
N ALA A 272 12.09 -14.39 9.30
CA ALA A 272 11.81 -14.04 10.69
C ALA A 272 10.38 -13.53 10.93
N THR A 273 9.65 -13.17 9.87
CA THR A 273 8.25 -12.75 9.97
C THR A 273 7.38 -13.95 10.38
N GLN A 274 6.44 -13.70 11.29
CA GLN A 274 5.60 -14.71 11.93
C GLN A 274 4.13 -14.59 11.54
N ARG A 275 3.65 -13.36 11.33
CA ARG A 275 2.27 -13.04 10.95
C ARG A 275 2.21 -11.76 10.14
N THR A 276 1.19 -11.61 9.32
CA THR A 276 0.90 -10.36 8.59
C THR A 276 -0.59 -10.23 8.29
N ASN A 277 -1.08 -8.99 8.21
CA ASN A 277 -2.42 -8.69 7.73
C ASN A 277 -2.47 -8.44 6.20
N PHE A 278 -1.35 -8.61 5.47
CA PHE A 278 -1.26 -8.27 4.04
C PHE A 278 -2.33 -8.94 3.17
N TYR A 279 -2.76 -10.14 3.55
CA TYR A 279 -3.80 -10.92 2.89
C TYR A 279 -5.20 -10.74 3.47
N VAL A 280 -5.32 -10.03 4.60
CA VAL A 280 -6.61 -9.80 5.28
C VAL A 280 -7.43 -8.81 4.45
N ALA A 281 -8.67 -9.20 4.17
CA ALA A 281 -9.67 -8.40 3.48
C ALA A 281 -10.92 -8.26 4.35
N ASP A 282 -11.66 -7.17 4.14
CA ASP A 282 -12.99 -7.00 4.72
C ASP A 282 -14.04 -7.89 4.02
N GLU A 283 -15.30 -7.79 4.47
CA GLU A 283 -16.42 -8.57 3.92
C GLU A 283 -16.67 -8.28 2.43
N ALA A 284 -16.31 -7.08 1.95
CA ALA A 284 -16.39 -6.71 0.53
C ALA A 284 -15.17 -7.17 -0.29
N GLY A 285 -14.23 -7.88 0.34
CA GLY A 285 -12.99 -8.34 -0.29
C GLY A 285 -11.92 -7.24 -0.45
N LYS A 286 -12.12 -6.05 0.12
CA LYS A 286 -11.14 -4.96 0.07
C LYS A 286 -10.03 -5.23 1.08
N LYS A 287 -8.79 -5.26 0.60
CA LYS A 287 -7.60 -5.41 1.45
C LYS A 287 -7.32 -4.13 2.24
N SER A 288 -6.83 -4.28 3.46
CA SER A 288 -6.45 -3.16 4.33
C SER A 288 -5.38 -2.28 3.68
N ARG A 289 -5.48 -0.94 3.76
CA ARG A 289 -4.42 -0.02 3.27
C ARG A 289 -3.11 -0.17 4.03
N HIS A 290 -3.19 -0.41 5.33
CA HIS A 290 -2.04 -0.62 6.21
C HIS A 290 -1.55 -2.08 6.18
N ILE A 291 -0.24 -2.26 6.23
CA ILE A 291 0.44 -3.55 6.31
C ILE A 291 1.13 -3.64 7.66
N ALA A 292 0.78 -4.66 8.43
CA ALA A 292 1.44 -5.04 9.66
C ALA A 292 2.22 -6.35 9.46
N ILE A 293 3.43 -6.39 10.00
CA ILE A 293 4.27 -7.59 10.06
C ILE A 293 4.72 -7.83 11.50
N LYS A 294 4.50 -9.04 12.00
CA LYS A 294 5.00 -9.50 13.30
C LYS A 294 6.30 -10.24 13.08
N ILE A 295 7.35 -9.82 13.76
CA ILE A 295 8.74 -10.22 13.50
C ILE A 295 9.30 -10.87 14.75
N ALA A 296 9.92 -12.04 14.58
CA ALA A 296 10.81 -12.62 15.57
C ALA A 296 12.17 -11.91 15.52
N SER A 297 12.34 -10.82 16.29
CA SER A 297 13.53 -9.96 16.16
C SER A 297 14.85 -10.68 16.38
N ARG A 298 14.88 -11.72 17.23
CA ARG A 298 16.08 -12.53 17.46
C ARG A 298 16.49 -13.37 16.23
N GLU A 299 15.57 -13.59 15.30
CA GLU A 299 15.78 -14.32 14.04
C GLU A 299 16.04 -13.36 12.86
N ALA A 300 15.79 -12.06 13.02
CA ALA A 300 15.87 -11.05 11.95
C ALA A 300 17.27 -10.40 11.81
N ASP A 301 18.33 -11.18 12.06
CA ASP A 301 19.70 -10.67 12.16
C ASP A 301 20.26 -10.05 10.85
N PRO A 302 21.13 -9.03 10.95
CA PRO A 302 21.52 -8.34 12.18
C PRO A 302 20.47 -7.29 12.59
N LEU A 303 20.21 -7.19 13.90
CA LEU A 303 19.51 -6.08 14.56
C LEU A 303 20.34 -5.55 15.74
N PRO A 304 20.35 -4.23 16.01
CA PRO A 304 21.05 -3.69 17.17
C PRO A 304 20.46 -4.23 18.49
N ALA A 305 21.33 -4.42 19.49
CA ALA A 305 20.92 -4.80 20.82
C ALA A 305 20.24 -3.62 21.57
N PRO A 306 19.25 -3.89 22.45
CA PRO A 306 18.69 -5.19 22.78
C PRO A 306 17.66 -5.63 21.73
N ARG A 307 17.64 -6.93 21.40
CA ARG A 307 16.73 -7.51 20.41
C ARG A 307 15.44 -7.96 21.13
N PRO A 308 14.27 -7.35 20.82
CA PRO A 308 12.99 -7.76 21.40
C PRO A 308 12.69 -9.25 21.18
N TYR A 309 11.78 -9.80 21.97
CA TYR A 309 11.21 -11.13 21.70
C TYR A 309 10.39 -11.10 20.40
N ARG A 310 9.52 -10.08 20.26
CA ARG A 310 8.72 -9.82 19.07
C ARG A 310 8.61 -8.32 18.82
N GLU A 311 8.51 -7.98 17.54
CA GLU A 311 8.16 -6.64 17.06
C GLU A 311 6.94 -6.74 16.16
N ILE A 312 5.98 -5.84 16.31
CA ILE A 312 4.98 -5.61 15.27
C ILE A 312 5.31 -4.28 14.63
N PHE A 313 5.66 -4.30 13.35
CA PHE A 313 5.87 -3.09 12.55
C PHE A 313 4.64 -2.85 11.69
N VAL A 314 4.18 -1.60 11.65
CA VAL A 314 3.02 -1.18 10.87
C VAL A 314 3.46 -0.08 9.92
N TRP A 315 3.12 -0.26 8.65
CA TRP A 315 3.23 0.76 7.62
C TRP A 315 1.86 1.04 7.01
N SER A 316 1.59 2.29 6.69
CA SER A 316 0.45 2.74 5.89
C SER A 316 0.77 4.11 5.29
N PRO A 317 -0.02 4.66 4.35
CA PRO A 317 0.19 6.02 3.86
C PRO A 317 0.13 7.12 4.94
N ASP A 318 -0.55 6.86 6.06
CA ASP A 318 -0.89 7.90 7.04
C ASP A 318 -0.16 7.72 8.38
N VAL A 319 0.32 6.50 8.68
CA VAL A 319 1.05 6.17 9.91
C VAL A 319 2.12 5.11 9.68
N GLU A 320 3.24 5.26 10.36
CA GLU A 320 4.21 4.19 10.62
C GLU A 320 4.34 3.98 12.13
N GLY A 321 4.65 2.76 12.56
CA GLY A 321 4.86 2.52 13.98
C GLY A 321 5.43 1.16 14.28
N VAL A 322 5.88 1.00 15.51
CA VAL A 322 6.42 -0.26 16.02
C VAL A 322 5.91 -0.53 17.43
N HIS A 323 5.61 -1.78 17.74
CA HIS A 323 5.37 -2.27 19.08
C HIS A 323 6.38 -3.37 19.43
N LEU A 324 7.20 -3.12 20.44
CA LEU A 324 8.30 -3.99 20.90
C LEU A 324 7.85 -4.74 22.15
N ARG A 325 7.95 -6.08 22.16
CA ARG A 325 7.74 -6.92 23.35
C ARG A 325 9.01 -7.70 23.69
N PHE A 326 9.36 -7.76 24.97
CA PHE A 326 10.56 -8.49 25.45
C PHE A 326 10.25 -9.87 26.05
N GLY A 327 8.97 -10.28 26.05
CA GLY A 327 8.52 -11.63 26.34
C GLY A 327 7.07 -11.84 25.92
N PRO A 328 6.51 -13.04 26.17
CA PRO A 328 5.17 -13.42 25.70
C PRO A 328 4.05 -12.63 26.39
N VAL A 329 4.24 -12.27 27.65
CA VAL A 329 3.30 -11.45 28.43
C VAL A 329 4.02 -10.15 28.81
N ALA A 330 3.71 -9.06 28.12
CA ALA A 330 4.40 -7.78 28.27
C ALA A 330 3.43 -6.60 28.13
N ARG A 331 3.62 -5.57 28.95
CA ARG A 331 2.79 -4.35 28.96
C ARG A 331 3.65 -3.10 28.84
N GLY A 332 3.10 -2.07 28.19
CA GLY A 332 3.72 -0.77 28.12
C GLY A 332 2.99 0.23 27.23
N GLY A 333 3.42 1.48 27.33
CA GLY A 333 2.76 2.61 26.68
C GLY A 333 3.03 2.71 25.18
N LEU A 334 2.09 3.35 24.47
CA LEU A 334 2.24 3.73 23.05
C LEU A 334 2.53 5.23 22.94
N ARG A 335 3.68 5.58 22.38
CA ARG A 335 4.13 6.96 22.21
C ARG A 335 3.73 7.52 20.86
N TRP A 336 3.22 8.74 20.83
CA TRP A 336 3.21 9.54 19.60
C TRP A 336 4.61 10.13 19.41
N SER A 337 5.31 9.68 18.38
CA SER A 337 6.62 10.16 17.97
C SER A 337 6.51 11.23 16.90
N ASP A 338 7.37 12.26 16.98
CA ASP A 338 7.64 13.24 15.94
C ASP A 338 8.89 12.87 15.10
N ARG A 339 9.56 11.76 15.45
CA ARG A 339 10.80 11.30 14.82
C ARG A 339 10.52 10.35 13.66
N ARG A 340 10.50 10.90 12.45
CA ARG A 340 10.29 10.11 11.21
C ARG A 340 11.34 9.02 11.03
N ASP A 341 12.62 9.36 11.14
CA ASP A 341 13.71 8.49 10.66
C ASP A 341 14.19 7.45 11.69
N ASP A 342 13.84 7.62 12.97
CA ASP A 342 14.36 6.74 14.03
C ASP A 342 13.42 6.57 15.25
N PHE A 343 12.09 6.65 15.06
CA PHE A 343 11.13 6.36 16.13
C PHE A 343 11.35 4.97 16.76
N ARG A 344 11.80 3.96 16.01
CA ARG A 344 12.11 2.65 16.59
C ARG A 344 13.22 2.73 17.61
N THR A 345 14.27 3.50 17.35
CA THR A 345 15.38 3.73 18.29
C THR A 345 14.90 4.48 19.53
N GLU A 346 14.03 5.48 19.36
CA GLU A 346 13.39 6.17 20.48
C GLU A 346 12.60 5.20 21.36
N VAL A 347 11.71 4.39 20.76
CA VAL A 347 10.88 3.41 21.47
C VAL A 347 11.76 2.38 22.19
N LEU A 348 12.83 1.90 21.54
CA LEU A 348 13.77 0.96 22.14
C LEU A 348 14.50 1.57 23.36
N GLY A 349 14.91 2.84 23.28
CA GLY A 349 15.50 3.58 24.39
C GLY A 349 14.55 3.70 25.58
N LEU A 350 13.26 3.90 25.34
CA LEU A 350 12.24 3.96 26.38
C LEU A 350 12.01 2.60 27.06
N VAL A 351 12.10 1.48 26.33
CA VAL A 351 11.98 0.15 26.94
C VAL A 351 13.14 -0.11 27.90
N LYS A 352 14.37 0.28 27.55
CA LYS A 352 15.54 0.12 28.44
C LYS A 352 15.31 0.81 29.78
N ALA A 353 14.80 2.05 29.76
CA ALA A 353 14.46 2.79 30.96
C ALA A 353 13.32 2.12 31.76
N GLN A 354 12.32 1.55 31.07
CA GLN A 354 11.20 0.86 31.71
C GLN A 354 11.59 -0.49 32.33
N GLN A 355 12.51 -1.24 31.71
CA GLN A 355 13.02 -2.52 32.25
C GLN A 355 13.72 -2.32 33.60
N VAL A 356 14.47 -1.23 33.75
CA VAL A 356 15.07 -0.85 35.04
C VAL A 356 14.00 -0.53 36.09
N LYS A 357 12.87 0.08 35.67
CA LYS A 357 11.77 0.49 36.57
C LYS A 357 10.82 -0.65 36.97
N ASN A 358 10.56 -1.61 36.07
CA ASN A 358 9.54 -2.65 36.24
C ASN A 358 10.05 -4.00 36.80
N ALA A 359 11.34 -4.11 37.14
CA ALA A 359 11.98 -5.35 37.59
C ALA A 359 11.30 -6.03 38.80
N VAL A 360 10.43 -5.33 39.52
CA VAL A 360 9.74 -5.81 40.73
C VAL A 360 8.29 -6.30 40.48
N ILE A 361 7.64 -6.00 39.32
CA ILE A 361 6.19 -6.24 39.13
C ILE A 361 5.85 -7.18 37.96
N VAL A 362 6.44 -6.99 36.77
CA VAL A 362 6.28 -7.91 35.63
C VAL A 362 7.67 -8.09 35.00
N PRO A 363 8.20 -9.32 34.84
CA PRO A 363 9.62 -9.52 34.53
C PRO A 363 10.08 -8.93 33.18
N VAL A 364 9.14 -8.69 32.24
CA VAL A 364 9.43 -8.25 30.87
C VAL A 364 8.44 -7.18 30.40
N GLY A 365 8.96 -6.05 29.88
CA GLY A 365 8.16 -4.91 29.42
C GLY A 365 7.84 -4.94 27.91
N SER A 366 6.84 -4.16 27.50
CA SER A 366 6.65 -3.75 26.11
C SER A 366 6.71 -2.23 25.97
N LYS A 367 6.79 -1.74 24.74
CA LYS A 367 6.62 -0.32 24.40
C LYS A 367 6.28 -0.23 22.93
N GLY A 368 5.41 0.70 22.57
CA GLY A 368 5.26 1.04 21.16
C GLY A 368 5.39 2.53 20.93
N GLY A 369 5.49 2.87 19.65
CA GLY A 369 5.40 4.23 19.19
C GLY A 369 4.96 4.29 17.74
N PHE A 370 4.26 5.36 17.40
CA PHE A 370 3.77 5.61 16.05
C PHE A 370 4.09 7.04 15.63
N TYR A 371 4.28 7.23 14.34
CA TYR A 371 4.58 8.48 13.66
C TYR A 371 3.48 8.76 12.64
N PRO A 372 2.60 9.75 12.89
CA PRO A 372 1.65 10.22 11.91
C PRO A 372 2.36 10.96 10.78
N LYS A 373 2.12 10.54 9.53
CA LYS A 373 2.81 11.06 8.34
C LYS A 373 2.12 12.27 7.72
N THR A 374 0.86 12.49 8.04
CA THR A 374 -0.04 13.40 7.33
C THR A 374 -0.66 14.43 8.26
N LEU A 375 0.13 14.98 9.19
CA LEU A 375 -0.34 16.07 10.03
C LEU A 375 -0.50 17.35 9.19
N PRO A 376 -1.61 18.10 9.35
CA PRO A 376 -1.83 19.34 8.61
C PRO A 376 -0.82 20.40 9.06
N ALA A 377 0.08 20.82 8.16
CA ALA A 377 1.20 21.71 8.48
C ALA A 377 0.78 23.09 9.01
N LYS A 378 -0.41 23.57 8.63
CA LYS A 378 -1.01 24.82 9.10
C LYS A 378 -2.36 24.60 9.78
N GLY A 379 -2.63 23.37 10.23
CA GLY A 379 -3.92 23.03 10.85
C GLY A 379 -4.06 23.60 12.25
N THR A 380 -5.30 23.71 12.71
CA THR A 380 -5.60 24.03 14.11
C THR A 380 -5.11 22.90 15.02
N ARG A 381 -5.05 23.19 16.33
CA ARG A 381 -4.69 22.16 17.32
C ARG A 381 -5.64 20.97 17.25
N GLU A 382 -6.91 21.23 17.03
CA GLU A 382 -7.98 20.24 16.92
C GLU A 382 -7.80 19.37 15.68
N GLU A 383 -7.45 19.96 14.53
CA GLU A 383 -7.18 19.23 13.29
C GLU A 383 -5.93 18.32 13.40
N ILE A 384 -4.86 18.84 14.00
CA ILE A 384 -3.64 18.05 14.27
C ILE A 384 -3.96 16.89 15.22
N GLN A 385 -4.72 17.16 16.28
CA GLN A 385 -5.14 16.15 17.24
C GLN A 385 -6.00 15.07 16.57
N ALA A 386 -6.95 15.46 15.72
CA ALA A 386 -7.80 14.54 14.99
C ALA A 386 -6.99 13.63 14.03
N ALA A 387 -6.05 14.21 13.29
CA ALA A 387 -5.15 13.44 12.42
C ALA A 387 -4.28 12.45 13.21
N GLY A 388 -3.79 12.85 14.39
CA GLY A 388 -3.08 11.97 15.30
C GLY A 388 -3.92 10.83 15.87
N VAL A 389 -5.18 11.11 16.23
CA VAL A 389 -6.15 10.08 16.65
C VAL A 389 -6.43 9.09 15.52
N ALA A 390 -6.60 9.57 14.28
CA ALA A 390 -6.81 8.71 13.13
C ALA A 390 -5.60 7.79 12.89
N ALA A 391 -4.38 8.33 12.93
CA ALA A 391 -3.14 7.56 12.84
C ALA A 391 -3.02 6.52 13.97
N TYR A 392 -3.37 6.89 15.21
CA TYR A 392 -3.39 5.98 16.35
C TYR A 392 -4.37 4.83 16.16
N LYS A 393 -5.59 5.11 15.69
CA LYS A 393 -6.61 4.09 15.40
C LYS A 393 -6.13 3.10 14.35
N THR A 394 -5.54 3.58 13.25
CA THR A 394 -4.93 2.71 12.22
C THR A 394 -3.82 1.85 12.81
N PHE A 395 -2.93 2.44 13.61
CA PHE A 395 -1.83 1.70 14.23
C PHE A 395 -2.32 0.60 15.17
N VAL A 396 -3.20 0.92 16.13
CA VAL A 396 -3.73 -0.06 17.10
C VAL A 396 -4.59 -1.12 16.43
N GLY A 397 -5.45 -0.74 15.47
CA GLY A 397 -6.22 -1.68 14.67
C GLY A 397 -5.33 -2.68 13.94
N ALA A 398 -4.23 -2.22 13.35
CA ALA A 398 -3.25 -3.08 12.69
C ALA A 398 -2.56 -4.07 13.66
N LEU A 399 -2.32 -3.68 14.92
CA LEU A 399 -1.82 -4.61 15.95
C LEU A 399 -2.86 -5.69 16.27
N LEU A 400 -4.13 -5.30 16.45
CA LEU A 400 -5.23 -6.20 16.77
C LEU A 400 -5.51 -7.20 15.63
N GLN A 401 -5.40 -6.77 14.37
CA GLN A 401 -5.62 -7.64 13.20
C GLN A 401 -4.71 -8.87 13.12
N ILE A 402 -3.56 -8.88 13.81
CA ILE A 402 -2.60 -9.99 13.78
C ILE A 402 -2.32 -10.61 15.17
N THR A 403 -3.08 -10.20 16.18
CA THR A 403 -3.00 -10.71 17.56
C THR A 403 -4.12 -11.71 17.80
N ASP A 404 -3.82 -12.85 18.45
CA ASP A 404 -4.88 -13.82 18.76
C ASP A 404 -5.90 -13.25 19.76
N ASN A 405 -7.11 -13.79 19.75
CA ASN A 405 -8.15 -13.45 20.71
C ASN A 405 -8.40 -14.60 21.68
N ILE A 406 -9.14 -14.37 22.77
CA ILE A 406 -9.62 -15.42 23.68
C ILE A 406 -11.15 -15.42 23.68
N VAL A 407 -11.75 -16.51 23.22
CA VAL A 407 -13.22 -16.68 23.18
C VAL A 407 -13.58 -17.95 23.96
N GLY A 408 -14.39 -17.81 25.01
CA GLY A 408 -14.76 -18.95 25.87
C GLY A 408 -13.57 -19.64 26.54
N GLY A 409 -12.53 -18.87 26.88
CA GLY A 409 -11.30 -19.39 27.50
C GLY A 409 -10.33 -20.11 26.54
N LYS A 410 -10.59 -20.08 25.22
CA LYS A 410 -9.73 -20.68 24.20
C LYS A 410 -9.12 -19.62 23.30
N THR A 411 -7.85 -19.79 22.94
CA THR A 411 -7.18 -18.94 21.96
C THR A 411 -7.79 -19.15 20.57
N VAL A 412 -8.09 -18.05 19.87
CA VAL A 412 -8.62 -18.03 18.50
C VAL A 412 -7.72 -17.15 17.64
N HIS A 413 -7.27 -17.68 16.50
CA HIS A 413 -6.42 -16.93 15.56
C HIS A 413 -7.24 -15.94 14.71
N PRO A 414 -6.66 -14.79 14.31
CA PRO A 414 -7.34 -13.86 13.41
C PRO A 414 -7.67 -14.50 12.06
N PRO A 415 -8.87 -14.25 11.50
CA PRO A 415 -9.23 -14.77 10.19
C PRO A 415 -8.30 -14.24 9.10
N GLY A 416 -7.93 -15.09 8.14
CA GLY A 416 -7.07 -14.71 7.01
C GLY A 416 -5.59 -14.50 7.36
N VAL A 417 -5.15 -14.85 8.58
CA VAL A 417 -3.75 -14.75 9.02
C VAL A 417 -3.15 -16.15 9.18
N VAL A 418 -2.01 -16.40 8.54
CA VAL A 418 -1.21 -17.62 8.75
C VAL A 418 -0.29 -17.45 9.97
N THR A 419 -0.37 -18.37 10.91
CA THR A 419 0.25 -18.27 12.24
C THR A 419 1.50 -19.14 12.36
N TRP A 420 2.69 -18.54 12.37
CA TRP A 420 3.96 -19.29 12.47
C TRP A 420 4.51 -19.45 13.90
N ASP A 421 4.04 -18.64 14.84
CA ASP A 421 4.60 -18.52 16.20
C ASP A 421 3.72 -19.12 17.31
N GLY A 422 2.71 -19.92 16.95
CA GLY A 422 1.78 -20.53 17.91
C GLY A 422 0.79 -19.52 18.49
N GLU A 423 0.29 -19.81 19.69
CA GLU A 423 -0.66 -18.95 20.40
C GLU A 423 0.01 -17.69 20.98
N ASP A 424 -0.57 -16.52 20.73
CA ASP A 424 -0.12 -15.23 21.25
C ASP A 424 -1.29 -14.22 21.40
N PRO A 425 -2.18 -14.44 22.39
CA PRO A 425 -3.36 -13.59 22.59
C PRO A 425 -3.11 -12.30 23.37
N TYR A 426 -1.87 -12.11 23.86
CA TYR A 426 -1.58 -11.06 24.82
C TYR A 426 -1.10 -9.76 24.15
N LEU A 427 -2.00 -8.77 24.05
CA LEU A 427 -1.67 -7.41 23.65
C LEU A 427 -2.34 -6.45 24.64
N VAL A 428 -1.52 -5.66 25.34
CA VAL A 428 -1.98 -4.62 26.27
C VAL A 428 -1.26 -3.34 25.92
N VAL A 429 -2.02 -2.27 25.80
CA VAL A 429 -1.48 -0.93 25.54
C VAL A 429 -1.66 -0.05 26.78
N ALA A 430 -0.89 1.02 26.88
CA ALA A 430 -1.09 2.03 27.90
C ALA A 430 -0.85 3.42 27.32
N ALA A 431 -1.33 4.44 28.01
CA ALA A 431 -1.04 5.82 27.66
C ALA A 431 0.45 6.15 27.85
N ASP A 432 0.97 7.01 26.98
CA ASP A 432 2.32 7.59 27.04
C ASP A 432 2.28 9.07 26.61
N LYS A 433 3.45 9.68 26.37
CA LYS A 433 3.56 11.02 25.81
C LYS A 433 2.81 11.09 24.46
N GLY A 434 1.94 12.09 24.36
CA GLY A 434 1.10 12.34 23.18
C GLY A 434 -0.15 11.46 23.09
N THR A 435 -0.36 10.52 24.01
CA THR A 435 -1.52 9.59 24.02
C THR A 435 -2.21 9.54 25.39
N ALA A 436 -1.99 10.55 26.24
CA ALA A 436 -2.49 10.59 27.62
C ALA A 436 -4.01 10.39 27.74
N THR A 437 -4.78 10.85 26.75
CA THR A 437 -6.25 10.74 26.70
C THR A 437 -6.74 9.62 25.78
N PHE A 438 -5.87 8.75 25.27
CA PHE A 438 -6.21 7.78 24.23
C PHE A 438 -6.66 6.42 24.77
N SER A 439 -6.65 6.20 26.09
CA SER A 439 -7.07 4.92 26.68
C SER A 439 -8.52 4.57 26.32
N ASP A 440 -9.44 5.53 26.37
CA ASP A 440 -10.84 5.28 25.96
C ASP A 440 -10.96 4.94 24.46
N ILE A 441 -10.13 5.55 23.61
CA ILE A 441 -10.08 5.24 22.17
C ILE A 441 -9.57 3.81 21.96
N ALA A 442 -8.52 3.40 22.69
CA ALA A 442 -7.96 2.06 22.60
C ALA A 442 -8.94 0.99 23.06
N ASN A 443 -9.65 1.23 24.17
CA ASN A 443 -10.67 0.33 24.68
C ASN A 443 -11.89 0.24 23.74
N GLY A 444 -12.27 1.35 23.10
CA GLY A 444 -13.27 1.35 22.02
C GLY A 444 -12.85 0.47 20.85
N LEU A 445 -11.60 0.57 20.39
CA LEU A 445 -11.08 -0.32 19.34
C LEU A 445 -11.05 -1.78 19.78
N ALA A 446 -10.65 -2.07 21.01
CA ALA A 446 -10.69 -3.43 21.53
C ALA A 446 -12.11 -4.00 21.49
N ALA A 447 -13.13 -3.20 21.83
CA ALA A 447 -14.53 -3.58 21.72
C ALA A 447 -14.96 -3.80 20.25
N ASP A 448 -14.59 -2.90 19.32
CA ASP A 448 -14.90 -3.04 17.88
C ASP A 448 -14.33 -4.34 17.30
N TYR A 449 -13.16 -4.77 17.78
CA TYR A 449 -12.51 -6.03 17.38
C TYR A 449 -12.96 -7.24 18.23
N ASN A 450 -13.91 -7.07 19.15
CA ASN A 450 -14.34 -8.07 20.13
C ASN A 450 -13.17 -8.71 20.90
N PHE A 451 -12.12 -7.93 21.17
CA PHE A 451 -10.91 -8.39 21.82
C PHE A 451 -11.16 -8.69 23.30
N TRP A 452 -10.68 -9.84 23.78
CA TRP A 452 -11.05 -10.44 25.07
C TRP A 452 -10.78 -9.59 26.30
N LEU A 453 -9.81 -8.66 26.23
CA LEU A 453 -9.53 -7.74 27.32
C LEU A 453 -10.55 -6.61 27.44
N GLY A 454 -11.33 -6.31 26.39
CA GLY A 454 -12.33 -5.25 26.42
C GLY A 454 -11.80 -3.92 26.97
N ASP A 455 -12.41 -3.43 28.04
CA ASP A 455 -12.05 -2.20 28.75
C ASP A 455 -10.73 -2.29 29.55
N ALA A 456 -10.18 -3.49 29.74
CA ALA A 456 -8.86 -3.72 30.33
C ALA A 456 -7.73 -3.72 29.29
N PHE A 457 -8.03 -3.53 27.99
CA PHE A 457 -7.02 -3.50 26.92
C PHE A 457 -6.02 -2.35 27.08
N ALA A 458 -6.52 -1.18 27.49
CA ALA A 458 -5.74 -0.01 27.82
C ALA A 458 -6.01 0.42 29.27
N SER A 459 -4.93 0.57 30.04
CA SER A 459 -5.04 1.11 31.40
C SER A 459 -5.22 2.62 31.40
N GLY A 460 -6.15 3.12 32.21
CA GLY A 460 -6.54 4.53 32.29
C GLY A 460 -7.81 4.82 31.46
N GLY A 461 -8.27 6.07 31.46
CA GLY A 461 -9.54 6.46 30.80
C GLY A 461 -10.68 6.63 31.80
N SER A 462 -11.91 6.69 31.29
CA SER A 462 -13.14 6.93 32.07
C SER A 462 -13.46 5.83 33.11
N VAL A 463 -12.99 4.60 32.87
CA VAL A 463 -13.25 3.41 33.70
C VAL A 463 -11.99 2.93 34.45
N GLY A 464 -10.79 3.38 34.04
CA GLY A 464 -9.50 2.90 34.57
C GLY A 464 -8.86 3.81 35.63
N TYR A 465 -7.97 3.25 36.45
CA TYR A 465 -7.19 4.00 37.45
C TYR A 465 -6.23 5.01 36.80
N ASP A 466 -6.43 6.31 37.02
CA ASP A 466 -5.51 7.36 36.61
C ASP A 466 -4.35 7.49 37.61
N HIS A 467 -3.27 6.76 37.34
CA HIS A 467 -2.07 6.73 38.18
C HIS A 467 -1.40 8.11 38.34
N LYS A 468 -1.61 9.06 37.42
CA LYS A 468 -1.10 10.43 37.54
C LYS A 468 -1.98 11.29 38.42
N LYS A 469 -3.31 11.24 38.26
CA LYS A 469 -4.24 11.91 39.20
C LYS A 469 -4.09 11.38 40.63
N MET A 470 -3.78 10.10 40.78
CA MET A 470 -3.58 9.47 42.09
C MET A 470 -2.13 9.57 42.61
N GLY A 471 -1.21 10.24 41.91
CA GLY A 471 0.16 10.48 42.38
C GLY A 471 1.05 9.24 42.48
N ILE A 472 0.71 8.16 41.77
CA ILE A 472 1.51 6.91 41.72
C ILE A 472 2.72 7.06 40.79
N THR A 473 2.64 7.96 39.80
CA THR A 473 3.74 8.29 38.87
C THR A 473 3.87 9.77 38.61
#